data_AF-A0ABC8A5U3-F1
#
_entry.id   AF-A0ABC8A5U3-F1
#
_cell.length_a   1.000
_cell.length_b   1.000
_cell.length_c   1.000
_cell.angle_alpha   90.00
_cell.angle_beta   90.00
_cell.angle_gamma   90.00
#
_symmetry.space_group_name_H-M   'P 1'
#
loop_
_entity.id
_entity.type
_entity.pdbx_description
1 polymer ?
#
loop_
_entity_poly.entity_id
_entity_poly.type
_entity_poly.pdbx_seq_one_letter_code
_entity_poly.pdbx_strand_id
1 'polypeptide(L)' 'MENLEAIKEIVARLSPLSVSEIKDNDKLADIGVDSLSTVEIIVGLEEKFNLEFEDSTLDLGKLSSIQGILKLVNETLG' A
#
# COMPACT_ATOMS: atom_id res chain seq x y z
N MET A 1 -11.87 -9.10 1.04
CA MET A 1 -11.89 -8.09 2.12
C MET A 1 -10.62 -8.16 2.95
N GLU A 2 -10.10 -9.37 3.23
CA GLU A 2 -8.83 -9.59 3.96
C GLU A 2 -7.63 -8.78 3.44
N ASN A 3 -7.41 -8.73 2.12
CA ASN A 3 -6.27 -7.98 1.54
C ASN A 3 -6.32 -6.47 1.84
N LEU A 4 -7.52 -5.88 1.84
CA LEU A 4 -7.70 -4.44 2.07
C LEU A 4 -7.37 -4.08 3.52
N GLU A 5 -7.80 -4.90 4.48
CA GLU A 5 -7.49 -4.71 5.89
C GLU A 5 -5.98 -4.82 6.13
N ALA A 6 -5.33 -5.84 5.57
CA ALA A 6 -3.88 -6.01 5.65
C ALA A 6 -3.11 -4.81 5.08
N ILE A 7 -3.55 -4.28 3.92
CA ILE A 7 -2.95 -3.07 3.33
C ILE A 7 -3.13 -1.87 4.26
N LYS A 8 -4.33 -1.64 4.80
CA LYS A 8 -4.56 -0.53 5.73
C LYS A 8 -3.73 -0.65 6.99
N GLU A 9 -3.52 -1.85 7.52
CA GLU A 9 -2.63 -2.08 8.66
C GLU A 9 -1.18 -1.71 8.35
N ILE A 10 -0.67 -2.08 7.17
CA ILE A 10 0.71 -1.73 6.76
C ILE A 10 0.83 -0.22 6.60
N VAL A 11 -0.12 0.40 5.91
CA VAL A 11 -0.11 1.85 5.67
C VAL A 11 -0.26 2.65 6.97
N ALA A 12 -1.12 2.22 7.90
CA ALA A 12 -1.29 2.87 9.21
C ALA A 12 -0.03 2.82 10.09
N ARG A 13 0.85 1.82 9.92
CA ARG A 13 2.14 1.79 10.65
C ARG A 13 3.12 2.85 10.16
N LEU A 14 2.98 3.27 8.91
CA LEU A 14 3.88 4.19 8.21
C LEU A 14 3.25 5.58 8.01
N SER A 15 2.02 5.75 8.50
CA SER A 15 1.24 6.98 8.51
C SER A 15 1.04 7.45 9.96
N PRO A 16 0.91 8.77 10.20
CA PRO A 16 0.45 9.29 11.49
C PRO A 16 -1.01 8.94 11.83
N LEU A 17 -1.78 8.37 10.90
CA LEU A 17 -3.19 8.05 11.09
C LEU A 17 -3.42 6.60 11.54
N SER A 18 -4.50 6.38 12.28
CA SER A 18 -4.94 5.02 12.66
C SER A 18 -5.65 4.32 11.49
N VAL A 19 -5.64 2.98 11.48
CA VAL A 19 -6.36 2.15 10.48
C VAL A 19 -7.82 2.58 10.29
N SER A 20 -8.49 3.00 11.37
CA SER A 20 -9.89 3.45 11.36
C SER A 20 -10.10 4.81 10.70
N GLU A 21 -9.07 5.64 10.59
CA GLU A 21 -9.14 6.96 9.96
C GLU A 21 -8.83 6.90 8.46
N ILE A 22 -8.12 5.87 8.01
CA ILE A 22 -7.73 5.66 6.61
C ILE A 22 -8.91 5.15 5.79
N LYS A 23 -9.34 5.94 4.81
CA LYS A 23 -10.37 5.55 3.83
C LYS A 23 -9.74 4.92 2.60
N ASP A 24 -10.54 4.14 1.89
CA ASP A 24 -10.08 3.40 0.72
C ASP A 24 -9.64 4.33 -0.43
N ASN A 25 -10.27 5.50 -0.52
CA ASN A 25 -9.97 6.51 -1.52
C ASN A 25 -8.99 7.60 -1.05
N ASP A 26 -8.48 7.50 0.18
CA ASP A 26 -7.47 8.45 0.63
C ASP A 26 -6.17 8.26 -0.15
N LYS A 27 -5.54 9.38 -0.47
CA LYS A 27 -4.21 9.37 -1.06
C LYS A 27 -3.17 9.19 0.03
N LEU A 28 -2.13 8.43 -0.28
CA LEU A 28 -1.01 8.19 0.63
C LEU A 28 -0.38 9.51 1.11
N ALA A 29 -0.17 10.45 0.18
CA ALA A 29 0.37 11.76 0.51
C ALA A 29 -0.53 12.58 1.47
N ASP A 30 -1.87 12.46 1.37
CA ASP A 30 -2.81 13.18 2.24
C ASP A 30 -2.83 12.59 3.66
N ILE A 31 -2.50 11.32 3.82
CA ILE A 31 -2.41 10.63 5.12
C ILE A 31 -0.99 10.65 5.68
N GLY A 32 -0.08 11.47 5.16
CA GLY A 32 1.28 11.62 5.69
C GLY A 32 2.22 10.45 5.35
N VAL A 33 1.97 9.75 4.25
CA VAL A 33 2.89 8.76 3.68
C VAL A 33 3.69 9.43 2.56
N ASP A 34 4.99 9.54 2.79
CA ASP A 34 5.96 10.09 1.82
C ASP A 34 6.59 8.99 0.96
N SER A 35 7.38 9.39 -0.05
CA SER A 35 8.04 8.46 -0.98
C SER A 35 8.90 7.39 -0.29
N LEU A 36 9.52 7.70 0.85
CA LEU A 36 10.31 6.73 1.62
C LEU A 36 9.39 5.69 2.29
N SER A 37 8.30 6.15 2.89
CA SER A 37 7.28 5.28 3.48
C SER A 37 6.61 4.40 2.43
N THR A 38 6.47 4.88 1.19
CA THR A 38 5.97 4.05 0.07
C THR A 38 6.86 2.85 -0.21
N VAL A 39 8.19 3.00 -0.13
CA VAL A 39 9.12 1.87 -0.29
C VAL A 39 8.93 0.84 0.82
N GLU A 40 8.82 1.30 2.08
CA GLU A 40 8.56 0.42 3.22
C GLU A 40 7.20 -0.28 3.12
N ILE A 41 6.17 0.39 2.57
CA ILE A 41 4.87 -0.23 2.27
C ILE A 41 5.07 -1.37 1.28
N ILE A 42 5.78 -1.14 0.17
CA ILE A 42 6.04 -2.16 -0.85
C ILE A 42 6.68 -3.40 -0.23
N VAL A 43 7.77 -3.21 0.53
CA VAL A 43 8.46 -4.32 1.21
C VAL A 43 7.52 -5.04 2.18
N GLY A 44 6.72 -4.31 2.95
CA GLY A 44 5.73 -4.91 3.86
C GLY A 44 4.64 -5.70 3.13
N LEU A 45 4.26 -5.29 1.92
CA LEU A 45 3.31 -6.01 1.08
C LEU A 45 3.95 -7.29 0.49
N GLU A 46 5.19 -7.21 0.03
CA GLU A 46 5.97 -8.36 -0.45
C GLU A 46 6.05 -9.45 0.63
N GLU A 47 6.42 -9.08 1.85
CA GLU A 47 6.47 -10.01 2.99
C GLU A 47 5.08 -10.52 3.39
N LYS A 48 4.07 -9.64 3.44
CA LYS A 48 2.72 -10.01 3.92
C LYS A 48 1.99 -10.94 2.96
N PHE A 49 2.14 -10.72 1.67
CA PHE A 49 1.46 -11.47 0.61
C PHE A 49 2.37 -12.50 -0.07
N ASN A 50 3.63 -12.59 0.36
CA ASN A 50 4.67 -13.46 -0.20
C ASN A 50 4.81 -13.28 -1.73
N LEU A 51 4.88 -12.01 -2.15
CA LEU A 51 5.00 -11.58 -3.55
C LEU A 51 6.32 -10.83 -3.75
N GLU A 52 6.73 -10.66 -5.00
CA GLU A 52 7.89 -9.86 -5.40
C GLU A 52 7.43 -8.87 -6.46
N PHE A 53 7.59 -7.58 -6.21
CA PHE A 53 7.27 -6.55 -7.20
C PHE A 53 8.52 -6.25 -8.03
N GLU A 54 8.47 -6.57 -9.32
CA GLU A 54 9.57 -6.21 -10.21
C GLU A 54 9.63 -4.70 -10.40
N ASP A 55 10.78 -4.06 -10.13
CA ASP A 55 11.02 -2.61 -10.33
C ASP A 55 10.59 -2.12 -11.72
N SER A 56 10.71 -2.98 -12.74
CA SER A 56 10.31 -2.63 -14.12
C SER A 56 8.79 -2.53 -14.33
N THR A 57 8.01 -3.13 -13.44
CA THR A 57 6.53 -3.13 -13.46
C THR A 57 5.92 -2.33 -12.31
N LEU A 58 6.73 -2.05 -11.29
CA LEU A 58 6.36 -1.27 -10.11
C LEU A 58 6.14 0.20 -10.50
N ASP A 59 4.89 0.54 -10.72
CA ASP A 59 4.50 1.91 -11.01
C ASP A 59 4.14 2.64 -9.71
N LEU A 60 5.09 3.40 -9.15
CA LEU A 60 4.88 4.20 -7.93
C LEU A 60 3.70 5.18 -8.08
N GLY A 61 3.36 5.58 -9.31
CA GLY A 61 2.17 6.41 -9.57
C GLY A 61 0.85 5.69 -9.25
N LYS A 62 0.81 4.36 -9.42
CA LYS A 62 -0.33 3.54 -8.98
C LYS A 62 -0.40 3.40 -7.46
N LEU A 63 0.73 3.51 -6.76
CA LEU A 63 0.83 3.51 -5.29
C LEU A 63 0.53 4.90 -4.70
N SER A 64 -0.49 5.59 -5.22
CA SER A 64 -0.90 6.91 -4.74
C SER A 64 -2.08 6.87 -3.78
N SER A 65 -2.80 5.74 -3.68
CA SER A 65 -3.96 5.54 -2.80
C SER A 65 -4.07 4.10 -2.31
N ILE A 66 -4.88 3.87 -1.28
CA ILE A 66 -5.15 2.51 -0.76
C ILE A 66 -5.74 1.60 -1.84
N GLN A 67 -6.70 2.10 -2.64
CA GLN A 67 -7.22 1.33 -3.78
C GLN A 67 -6.13 1.00 -4.81
N GLY A 68 -5.19 1.92 -5.05
CA GLY A 68 -4.08 1.72 -5.97
C GLY A 68 -3.15 0.59 -5.52
N ILE A 69 -2.81 0.57 -4.23
CA ILE A 69 -2.05 -0.52 -3.61
C ILE A 69 -2.81 -1.84 -3.74
N LEU A 70 -4.10 -1.85 -3.37
CA LEU A 70 -4.92 -3.06 -3.47
C LEU A 70 -4.95 -3.59 -4.90
N LYS A 71 -5.09 -2.72 -5.88
CA LYS A 71 -5.08 -3.10 -7.28
C LYS A 71 -3.74 -3.72 -7.65
N LEU A 72 -2.62 -3.09 -7.30
CA LEU A 72 -1.29 -3.61 -7.59
C LEU A 72 -1.09 -5.01 -6.99
N VAL A 73 -1.42 -5.19 -5.71
CA VAL A 73 -1.34 -6.50 -5.04
C VAL A 73 -2.21 -7.56 -5.74
N ASN A 74 -3.43 -7.21 -6.16
CA ASN A 74 -4.29 -8.14 -6.91
C ASN A 74 -3.76 -8.43 -8.32
N GLU A 75 -3.13 -7.46 -8.99
CA GLU A 75 -2.47 -7.67 -10.29
C GLU A 75 -1.27 -8.62 -10.15
N THR A 76 -0.52 -8.55 -9.04
CA THR A 76 0.65 -9.41 -8.78
C THR A 76 0.28 -10.81 -8.26
N LEU A 77 -0.81 -10.94 -7.49
CA LEU A 77 -1.32 -12.22 -7.01
C LEU A 77 -2.09 -13.02 -8.09
N GLY A 78 -2.40 -12.39 -9.22
CA GLY A 78 -3.28 -12.90 -10.28
C GLY A 78 -2.58 -13.76 -11.33
#